data_AF-A0A8J4ADM3-F1
#
_entry.id   AF-A0A8J4ADM3-F1
#
_cell.length_a   1.000
_cell.length_b   1.000
_cell.length_c   1.000
_cell.angle_alpha   90.00
_cell.angle_beta   90.00
_cell.angle_gamma   90.00
#
_symmetry.space_group_name_H-M   'P 1'
#
loop_
_entity.id
_entity.type
_entity.pdbx_description
1 polymer ?
#
loop_
_entity_poly.entity_id
_entity_poly.type
_entity_poly.pdbx_seq_one_letter_code
_entity_poly.pdbx_strand_id
1 'polypeptide(L)'
;MTHTDTDLAELVHQITDTLATAFTAMAIADEEIDRAAREHPADADLLYHALTLLVPTHSLMATGHLLRAHCRELLRRVVNAEDTRPGTAAEVCCVCHDISLATPLSSPAVGLYMRMWTAAGLPSTAIDTGDAAHHETLEAERIDELEADTRRRLAVADRHLSAVSCTGSHHGRTVSCRFAEVHGD
;
A
#
# COMPACT_ATOMS: atom_id res chain seq x y z
N MET A 1 6.64 43.79 -14.17
CA MET A 1 6.07 43.43 -12.85
C MET A 1 4.96 42.41 -13.08
N THR A 2 5.34 41.17 -13.39
CA THR A 2 4.43 40.07 -13.81
C THR A 2 4.96 38.67 -13.48
N HIS A 3 6.16 38.55 -12.88
CA HIS A 3 6.79 37.25 -12.63
C HIS A 3 6.40 36.61 -11.28
N THR A 4 5.98 37.41 -10.30
CA THR A 4 5.68 36.96 -8.93
C THR A 4 4.25 36.45 -8.72
N ASP A 5 3.24 37.02 -9.41
CA ASP A 5 1.85 36.55 -9.30
C ASP A 5 1.63 35.20 -10.00
N THR A 6 2.35 34.96 -11.09
CA THR A 6 2.33 33.66 -11.81
C THR A 6 2.93 32.54 -10.94
N ASP A 7 3.98 32.86 -10.19
CA ASP A 7 4.69 31.93 -9.29
C ASP A 7 3.84 31.57 -8.05
N LEU A 8 3.16 32.55 -7.45
CA LEU A 8 2.26 32.28 -6.33
C LEU A 8 1.03 31.46 -6.73
N ALA A 9 0.43 31.74 -7.89
CA ALA A 9 -0.71 30.97 -8.38
C ALA A 9 -0.32 29.52 -8.68
N GLU A 10 0.85 29.30 -9.27
CA GLU A 10 1.38 27.96 -9.53
C GLU A 10 1.64 27.18 -8.23
N LEU A 11 2.25 27.82 -7.22
CA LEU A 11 2.45 27.21 -5.90
C LEU A 11 1.12 26.83 -5.22
N VAL A 12 0.11 27.71 -5.27
CA VAL A 12 -1.22 27.42 -4.72
C VAL A 12 -1.87 26.22 -5.44
N HIS A 13 -1.73 26.14 -6.76
CA HIS A 13 -2.23 25.00 -7.52
C HIS A 13 -1.52 23.70 -7.15
N GLN A 14 -0.19 23.70 -7.06
CA GLN A 14 0.58 22.52 -6.65
C GLN A 14 0.22 22.03 -5.24
N ILE A 15 0.03 22.95 -4.29
CA ILE A 15 -0.43 22.61 -2.93
C ILE A 15 -1.83 22.00 -2.98
N THR A 16 -2.73 22.59 -3.76
CA THR A 16 -4.11 22.11 -3.89
C THR A 16 -4.16 20.69 -4.45
N ASP A 17 -3.38 20.41 -5.49
CA ASP A 17 -3.31 19.09 -6.13
C ASP A 17 -2.69 18.03 -5.20
N THR A 18 -1.66 18.42 -4.46
CA THR A 18 -1.02 17.55 -3.46
C THR A 18 -2.00 17.19 -2.35
N LEU A 19 -2.74 18.18 -1.82
CA LEU A 19 -3.75 17.94 -0.79
C LEU A 19 -4.91 17.10 -1.31
N ALA A 20 -5.39 17.35 -2.53
CA ALA A 20 -6.46 16.57 -3.16
C ALA A 20 -6.06 15.09 -3.31
N THR A 21 -4.81 14.83 -3.72
CA THR A 21 -4.26 13.49 -3.81
C THR A 21 -4.17 12.82 -2.44
N ALA A 22 -3.66 13.54 -1.43
CA ALA A 22 -3.55 13.02 -0.07
C ALA A 22 -4.93 12.68 0.53
N PHE A 23 -5.94 13.54 0.35
CA PHE A 23 -7.31 13.26 0.81
C PHE A 23 -7.96 12.08 0.08
N THR A 24 -7.69 11.93 -1.21
CA THR A 24 -8.16 10.77 -1.97
C THR A 24 -7.54 9.48 -1.45
N ALA A 25 -6.23 9.49 -1.18
CA ALA A 25 -5.54 8.34 -0.62
C ALA A 25 -6.04 8.00 0.78
N MET A 26 -6.25 9.01 1.64
CA MET A 26 -6.82 8.83 2.99
C MET A 26 -8.22 8.21 2.92
N ALA A 27 -9.10 8.70 2.03
CA ALA A 27 -10.44 8.15 1.88
C ALA A 27 -10.41 6.67 1.46
N ILE A 28 -9.51 6.30 0.54
CA ILE A 28 -9.30 4.90 0.14
C ILE A 28 -8.78 4.07 1.32
N ALA A 29 -7.83 4.58 2.09
CA ALA A 29 -7.28 3.89 3.25
C ALA A 29 -8.36 3.63 4.31
N ASP A 30 -9.18 4.63 4.63
CA ASP A 30 -10.32 4.51 5.56
C ASP A 30 -11.33 3.47 5.07
N GLU A 31 -11.69 3.48 3.78
CA GLU A 31 -12.60 2.47 3.20
C GLU A 31 -12.05 1.04 3.32
N GLU A 32 -10.73 0.86 3.15
CA GLU A 32 -10.07 -0.44 3.27
C GLU A 32 -9.95 -0.87 4.73
N ILE A 33 -9.72 0.04 5.68
CA ILE A 33 -9.80 -0.22 7.13
C ILE A 33 -11.21 -0.66 7.50
N ASP A 34 -12.23 0.08 7.08
CA ASP A 34 -13.63 -0.24 7.32
C ASP A 34 -14.01 -1.62 6.79
N ARG A 35 -13.48 -1.96 5.61
CA ARG A 35 -13.69 -3.28 5.00
C ARG A 35 -13.00 -4.37 5.80
N ALA A 36 -11.73 -4.20 6.15
CA ALA A 36 -10.98 -5.16 6.97
C ALA A 36 -11.62 -5.31 8.35
N ALA A 37 -12.11 -4.25 8.98
CA ALA A 37 -12.76 -4.28 10.29
C ALA A 37 -14.10 -5.04 10.25
N ARG A 38 -14.84 -4.99 9.13
CA ARG A 38 -16.03 -5.84 8.92
C ARG A 38 -15.66 -7.32 8.77
N GLU A 39 -14.55 -7.63 8.11
CA GLU A 39 -14.05 -8.99 7.91
C GLU A 39 -13.40 -9.57 9.18
N HIS A 40 -12.80 -8.71 10.01
CA HIS A 40 -12.11 -9.05 11.26
C HIS A 40 -12.64 -8.20 12.44
N PRO A 41 -13.90 -8.40 12.88
CA PRO A 41 -14.50 -7.58 13.95
C PRO A 41 -13.72 -7.62 15.26
N ALA A 42 -13.04 -8.74 15.53
CA ALA A 42 -12.21 -8.92 16.72
C ALA A 42 -10.94 -8.07 16.69
N ASP A 43 -10.52 -7.53 15.55
CA ASP A 43 -9.32 -6.69 15.38
C ASP A 43 -9.65 -5.29 14.85
N ALA A 44 -10.93 -4.89 14.89
CA ALA A 44 -11.39 -3.61 14.36
C ALA A 44 -10.69 -2.40 14.99
N ASP A 45 -10.38 -2.45 16.28
CA ASP A 45 -9.63 -1.41 16.99
C ASP A 45 -8.16 -1.38 16.60
N LEU A 46 -7.51 -2.53 16.42
CA LEU A 46 -6.17 -2.65 15.86
C LEU A 46 -6.08 -2.06 14.45
N LEU A 47 -7.03 -2.43 13.59
CA LEU A 47 -7.11 -1.96 12.20
C LEU A 47 -7.35 -0.46 12.10
N TYR A 48 -8.16 0.12 13.01
CA TYR A 48 -8.35 1.56 13.12
C TYR A 48 -7.03 2.32 13.31
N HIS A 49 -6.12 1.77 14.12
CA HIS A 49 -4.83 2.39 14.40
C HIS A 49 -3.78 2.13 13.31
N ALA A 50 -4.08 1.30 12.30
CA ALA A 50 -3.15 0.96 11.23
C ALA A 50 -3.07 2.02 10.11
N LEU A 51 -3.86 3.11 10.17
CA LEU A 51 -3.93 4.13 9.11
C LEU A 51 -2.55 4.67 8.69
N THR A 52 -1.65 4.89 9.65
CA THR A 52 -0.30 5.43 9.39
C THR A 52 0.56 4.48 8.56
N LEU A 53 0.21 3.20 8.47
CA LEU A 53 0.93 2.21 7.66
C LEU A 53 0.54 2.31 6.18
N LEU A 54 -0.64 2.86 5.86
CA LEU A 54 -1.27 2.78 4.55
C LEU A 54 -0.86 3.92 3.60
N VAL A 55 0.23 4.61 3.94
CA VAL A 55 0.74 5.76 3.16
C VAL A 55 1.29 5.25 1.82
N PRO A 56 0.84 5.81 0.68
CA PRO A 56 1.39 5.47 -0.63
C PRO A 56 2.90 5.75 -0.70
N THR A 57 3.67 4.84 -1.25
CA THR A 57 5.13 4.98 -1.44
C THR A 57 5.52 5.26 -2.90
N HIS A 58 4.55 5.27 -3.81
CA HIS A 58 4.76 5.47 -5.24
C HIS A 58 3.67 6.36 -5.85
N SER A 59 4.02 7.16 -6.87
CA SER A 59 3.08 8.08 -7.53
C SER A 59 1.92 7.35 -8.24
N LEU A 60 2.15 6.14 -8.74
CA LEU A 60 1.10 5.28 -9.33
C LEU A 60 0.08 4.79 -8.29
N MET A 61 0.36 4.95 -6.99
CA MET A 61 -0.56 4.67 -5.90
C MET A 61 -1.35 5.91 -5.45
N ALA A 62 -1.25 7.03 -6.18
CA ALA A 62 -2.00 8.25 -5.84
C ALA A 62 -3.52 8.00 -5.77
N THR A 63 -4.05 7.11 -6.62
CA THR A 63 -5.47 6.73 -6.65
C THR A 63 -5.66 5.28 -7.10
N GLY A 64 -6.84 4.72 -6.87
CA GLY A 64 -7.30 3.52 -7.58
C GLY A 64 -6.83 2.16 -7.01
N HIS A 65 -6.68 1.18 -7.90
CA HIS A 65 -6.55 -0.23 -7.52
C HIS A 65 -5.22 -0.59 -6.85
N LEU A 66 -4.11 0.06 -7.22
CA LEU A 66 -2.81 -0.18 -6.63
C LEU A 66 -2.76 0.23 -5.15
N LEU A 67 -3.33 1.39 -4.81
CA LEU A 67 -3.44 1.80 -3.42
C LEU A 67 -4.32 0.85 -2.61
N ARG A 68 -5.48 0.45 -3.15
CA ARG A 68 -6.34 -0.53 -2.48
C ARG A 68 -5.61 -1.85 -2.24
N ALA A 69 -4.89 -2.37 -3.23
CA ALA A 69 -4.09 -3.59 -3.09
C ALA A 69 -2.99 -3.44 -2.04
N HIS A 70 -2.28 -2.31 -2.04
CA HIS A 70 -1.28 -1.96 -1.05
C HIS A 70 -1.87 -1.97 0.37
N CYS A 71 -2.97 -1.23 0.60
CA CYS A 71 -3.64 -1.17 1.89
C CYS A 71 -4.09 -2.56 2.37
N ARG A 72 -4.69 -3.34 1.47
CA ARG A 72 -5.17 -4.70 1.77
C ARG A 72 -4.08 -5.62 2.27
N GLU A 73 -2.94 -5.62 1.58
CA GLU A 73 -1.82 -6.47 1.96
C GLU A 73 -1.27 -6.07 3.33
N LEU A 74 -1.14 -4.77 3.61
CA LEU A 74 -0.68 -4.29 4.91
C LEU A 74 -1.67 -4.60 6.04
N LEU A 75 -2.97 -4.38 5.84
CA LEU A 75 -3.99 -4.70 6.84
C LEU A 75 -4.05 -6.20 7.11
N ARG A 76 -3.93 -7.05 6.09
CA ARG A 76 -3.81 -8.50 6.25
C ARG A 76 -2.58 -8.87 7.09
N ARG A 77 -1.43 -8.23 6.83
CA ARG A 77 -0.21 -8.45 7.62
C ARG A 77 -0.42 -8.04 9.08
N VAL A 78 -1.10 -6.91 9.33
CA VAL A 78 -1.44 -6.45 10.69
C VAL A 78 -2.27 -7.49 11.44
N VAL A 79 -3.35 -7.99 10.84
CA VAL A 79 -4.21 -9.03 11.45
C VAL A 79 -3.43 -10.31 11.74
N ASN A 80 -2.53 -10.70 10.83
CA ASN A 80 -1.72 -11.90 10.99
C ASN A 80 -0.47 -11.72 11.87
N ALA A 81 -0.26 -10.53 12.45
CA ALA A 81 0.97 -10.16 13.15
C ALA A 81 2.26 -10.39 12.33
N GLU A 82 2.18 -10.19 11.00
CA GLU A 82 3.30 -10.26 10.06
C GLU A 82 4.06 -8.92 9.98
N ASP A 83 5.31 -8.96 9.53
CA ASP A 83 6.13 -7.76 9.33
C ASP A 83 5.56 -6.88 8.19
N THR A 84 5.20 -5.64 8.54
CA THR A 84 4.66 -4.65 7.60
C THR A 84 5.74 -3.89 6.84
N ARG A 85 7.02 -4.03 7.20
CA ARG A 85 8.13 -3.28 6.57
C ARG A 85 8.41 -3.71 5.13
N PRO A 86 8.54 -5.01 4.78
CA PRO A 86 8.87 -5.43 3.42
C PRO A 86 7.89 -4.89 2.37
N GLY A 87 8.38 -4.66 1.15
CA GLY A 87 7.56 -4.18 0.03
C GLY A 87 6.28 -5.02 -0.17
N THR A 88 5.17 -4.37 -0.52
CA THR A 88 3.92 -5.03 -0.94
C THR A 88 4.00 -5.44 -2.41
N ALA A 89 3.14 -6.35 -2.83
CA ALA A 89 3.04 -6.76 -4.23
C ALA A 89 2.75 -5.55 -5.15
N ALA A 90 1.90 -4.62 -4.70
CA ALA A 90 1.62 -3.39 -5.43
C ALA A 90 2.89 -2.50 -5.59
N GLU A 91 3.75 -2.43 -4.58
CA GLU A 91 5.03 -1.69 -4.66
C GLU A 91 5.99 -2.36 -5.65
N VAL A 92 6.06 -3.70 -5.63
CA VAL A 92 6.87 -4.44 -6.61
C VAL A 92 6.36 -4.21 -8.04
N CYS A 93 5.03 -4.22 -8.27
CA CYS A 93 4.45 -3.88 -9.56
C CYS A 93 4.85 -2.47 -10.04
N CYS A 94 4.89 -1.49 -9.15
CA CYS A 94 5.34 -0.13 -9.48
C CYS A 94 6.81 -0.10 -9.92
N VAL A 95 7.70 -0.79 -9.19
CA VAL A 95 9.12 -0.87 -9.57
C VAL A 95 9.30 -1.59 -10.92
N CYS A 96 8.61 -2.71 -11.14
CA CYS A 96 8.65 -3.40 -12.42
C CYS A 96 8.18 -2.50 -13.57
N HIS A 97 7.14 -1.67 -13.34
CA HIS A 97 6.69 -0.67 -14.31
C HIS A 97 7.80 0.33 -14.62
N ASP A 98 8.41 0.96 -13.61
CA ASP A 98 9.47 1.96 -13.81
C ASP A 98 10.66 1.39 -14.57
N ILE A 99 11.09 0.17 -14.22
CA ILE A 99 12.18 -0.52 -14.92
C ILE A 99 11.79 -0.77 -16.38
N SER A 100 10.55 -1.22 -16.65
CA SER A 100 10.07 -1.52 -18.00
C SER A 100 10.07 -0.30 -18.92
N LEU A 101 9.87 0.91 -18.37
CA LEU A 101 9.94 2.16 -19.13
C LEU A 101 11.39 2.51 -19.53
N ALA A 102 12.37 2.09 -18.75
CA ALA A 102 13.78 2.37 -19.00
C ALA A 102 14.47 1.29 -19.84
N THR A 103 14.11 0.02 -19.63
CA THR A 103 14.73 -1.13 -20.29
C THR A 103 13.76 -2.31 -20.35
N PRO A 104 13.85 -3.19 -21.36
CA PRO A 104 13.12 -4.45 -21.35
C PRO A 104 13.39 -5.26 -20.08
N LEU A 105 12.33 -5.80 -19.48
CA LEU A 105 12.45 -6.69 -18.33
C LEU A 105 13.10 -8.02 -18.74
N SER A 106 13.90 -8.58 -17.84
CA SER A 106 14.37 -9.96 -17.97
C SER A 106 13.22 -10.97 -17.77
N SER A 107 13.36 -12.20 -18.27
CA SER A 107 12.33 -13.24 -18.12
C SER A 107 11.89 -13.45 -16.65
N PRO A 108 12.80 -13.59 -15.65
CA PRO A 108 12.37 -13.67 -14.25
C PRO A 108 11.68 -12.41 -13.73
N ALA A 109 12.05 -11.22 -14.22
CA ALA A 109 11.39 -9.97 -13.82
C ALA A 109 9.98 -9.84 -14.40
N VAL A 110 9.73 -10.37 -15.61
CA VAL A 110 8.37 -10.51 -16.15
C VAL A 110 7.56 -11.49 -15.29
N GLY A 111 8.14 -12.65 -14.95
CA GLY A 111 7.52 -13.61 -14.04
C GLY A 111 7.14 -13.00 -12.69
N LEU A 112 8.07 -12.26 -12.07
CA LEU A 112 7.83 -11.53 -10.82
C LEU A 112 6.70 -10.52 -10.96
N TYR A 113 6.69 -9.72 -12.03
CA TYR A 113 5.63 -8.74 -12.27
C TYR A 113 4.25 -9.42 -12.35
N MET A 114 4.14 -10.52 -13.10
CA MET A 114 2.89 -11.28 -13.21
C MET A 114 2.46 -11.87 -11.88
N ARG A 115 3.38 -12.49 -11.13
CA ARG A 115 3.11 -13.05 -9.80
C ARG A 115 2.60 -11.98 -8.84
N MET A 116 3.24 -10.82 -8.81
CA MET A 116 2.86 -9.71 -7.93
C MET A 116 1.56 -9.04 -8.37
N TRP A 117 1.29 -8.97 -9.67
CA TRP A 117 0.02 -8.49 -10.21
C TRP A 117 -1.14 -9.36 -9.72
N THR A 118 -0.99 -10.68 -9.80
CA THR A 118 -1.97 -11.65 -9.27
C THR A 118 -2.08 -11.54 -7.75
N ALA A 119 -0.95 -11.49 -7.02
CA ALA A 119 -0.95 -11.40 -5.55
C ALA A 119 -1.61 -10.09 -5.05
N ALA A 120 -1.49 -8.99 -5.80
CA ALA A 120 -2.16 -7.74 -5.54
C ALA A 120 -3.68 -7.77 -5.85
N GLY A 121 -4.18 -8.84 -6.46
CA GLY A 121 -5.59 -8.97 -6.85
C GLY A 121 -6.01 -7.95 -7.91
N LEU A 122 -5.08 -7.53 -8.77
CA LEU A 122 -5.34 -6.58 -9.84
C LEU A 122 -6.10 -7.27 -10.99
N PRO A 123 -6.87 -6.52 -11.81
CA PRO A 123 -7.67 -7.10 -12.89
C PRO A 123 -6.81 -7.93 -13.84
N SER A 124 -7.32 -9.10 -14.24
CA SER A 124 -6.63 -9.95 -15.21
C SER A 124 -6.38 -9.16 -16.49
N THR A 125 -5.11 -9.08 -16.91
CA THR A 125 -4.75 -8.52 -18.21
C THR A 125 -4.97 -9.57 -19.30
N ALA A 126 -5.13 -9.14 -20.56
CA ALA A 126 -5.25 -10.03 -21.72
C ALA A 126 -3.98 -10.87 -22.01
N ILE A 127 -2.91 -10.65 -21.26
CA ILE A 127 -1.76 -11.55 -21.15
C ILE A 127 -2.19 -12.65 -20.16
N ASP A 128 -2.94 -13.62 -20.70
CA ASP A 128 -3.58 -14.70 -19.97
C ASP A 128 -2.54 -15.72 -19.44
N THR A 129 -2.96 -16.44 -18.41
CA THR A 129 -2.30 -17.47 -17.59
C THR A 129 -1.22 -18.37 -18.20
N GLY A 130 -1.17 -18.54 -19.53
CA GLY A 130 -0.16 -19.33 -20.22
C GLY A 130 1.25 -18.77 -20.10
N ASP A 131 1.41 -17.45 -20.22
CA ASP A 131 2.73 -16.80 -20.13
C ASP A 131 3.23 -16.77 -18.68
N ALA A 132 2.34 -16.49 -17.73
CA ALA A 132 2.69 -16.52 -16.30
C ALA A 132 3.11 -17.92 -15.84
N ALA A 133 2.34 -18.96 -16.18
CA ALA A 133 2.67 -20.35 -15.84
C ALA A 133 3.99 -20.81 -16.49
N HIS A 134 4.28 -20.32 -17.70
CA HIS A 134 5.54 -20.59 -18.39
C HIS A 134 6.74 -20.01 -17.63
N HIS A 135 6.68 -18.73 -17.26
CA HIS A 135 7.73 -18.09 -16.47
C HIS A 135 7.93 -18.78 -15.12
N GLU A 136 6.84 -19.12 -14.43
CA GLU A 136 6.92 -19.86 -13.15
C GLU A 136 7.58 -21.23 -13.33
N THR A 137 7.21 -21.98 -14.37
CA THR A 137 7.79 -23.31 -14.62
C THR A 137 9.30 -23.27 -14.87
N LEU A 138 9.77 -22.24 -15.57
CA LEU A 138 11.17 -22.14 -15.97
C LEU A 138 12.06 -21.43 -14.95
N GLU A 139 11.50 -20.47 -14.21
CA GLU A 139 12.28 -19.47 -13.47
C GLU A 139 11.87 -19.33 -12.01
N ALA A 140 11.00 -20.20 -11.46
CA ALA A 140 10.47 -20.09 -10.09
C ALA A 140 11.52 -19.71 -9.03
N GLU A 141 12.65 -20.43 -8.96
CA GLU A 141 13.71 -20.15 -7.98
C GLU A 141 14.29 -18.73 -8.13
N ARG A 142 14.51 -18.29 -9.38
CA ARG A 142 15.02 -16.94 -9.68
C ARG A 142 13.96 -15.87 -9.42
N ILE A 143 12.69 -16.19 -9.62
CA ILE A 143 11.57 -15.30 -9.27
C ILE A 143 11.50 -15.16 -7.74
N ASP A 144 11.64 -16.24 -6.97
CA ASP A 144 11.64 -16.22 -5.50
C ASP A 144 12.79 -15.37 -4.94
N GLU A 145 14.01 -15.55 -5.48
CA GLU A 145 15.17 -14.74 -5.12
C GLU A 145 14.94 -13.25 -5.43
N LEU A 146 14.40 -12.96 -6.62
CA LEU A 146 14.13 -11.59 -7.06
C LEU A 146 13.01 -10.96 -6.23
N GLU A 147 11.98 -11.71 -5.87
CA GLU A 147 10.91 -11.26 -4.97
C GLU A 147 11.47 -10.89 -3.61
N ALA A 148 12.25 -11.79 -3.00
CA ALA A 148 12.83 -11.57 -1.68
C ALA A 148 13.78 -10.36 -1.66
N ASP A 149 14.61 -10.19 -2.70
CA ASP A 149 15.49 -9.02 -2.82
C ASP A 149 14.69 -7.73 -3.05
N THR A 150 13.71 -7.74 -3.95
CA THR A 150 12.93 -6.55 -4.29
C THR A 150 12.11 -6.08 -3.10
N ARG A 151 11.38 -6.98 -2.42
CA ARG A 151 10.61 -6.63 -1.21
C ARG A 151 11.52 -6.13 -0.09
N ARG A 152 12.72 -6.69 0.08
CA ARG A 152 13.69 -6.23 1.07
C ARG A 152 14.20 -4.82 0.74
N ARG A 153 14.51 -4.52 -0.53
CA ARG A 153 14.97 -3.19 -0.97
C ARG A 153 13.87 -2.13 -0.88
N LEU A 154 12.63 -2.55 -1.06
CA LEU A 154 11.43 -1.72 -0.88
C LEU A 154 10.98 -1.59 0.58
N ALA A 155 11.73 -2.15 1.54
CA ALA A 155 11.30 -2.11 2.91
C ALA A 155 11.29 -0.68 3.47
N VAL A 156 10.17 -0.30 4.07
CA VAL A 156 10.01 0.98 4.78
C VAL A 156 10.28 0.74 6.26
N ALA A 157 11.40 1.25 6.77
CA ALA A 157 11.93 0.87 8.09
C ALA A 157 10.97 1.18 9.26
N ASP A 158 10.26 2.29 9.17
CA ASP A 158 9.31 2.80 10.15
C ASP A 158 7.86 2.37 9.88
N ARG A 159 7.60 1.58 8.83
CA ARG A 159 6.27 0.99 8.55
C ARG A 159 6.03 -0.20 9.47
N HIS A 160 5.79 0.09 10.74
CA HIS A 160 5.35 -0.83 11.77
C HIS A 160 4.38 -0.11 12.69
N LEU A 161 3.41 -0.84 13.24
CA LEU A 161 2.52 -0.25 14.23
C LEU A 161 3.35 0.07 15.48
N SER A 162 3.55 1.34 15.75
CA SER A 162 4.26 1.81 16.95
C SER A 162 3.32 1.75 18.17
N ALA A 163 3.80 2.21 19.33
CA ALA A 163 2.98 2.28 20.53
C ALA A 163 1.70 3.09 20.26
N VAL A 164 0.54 2.42 20.30
CA VAL A 164 -0.76 3.03 20.07
C VAL A 164 -1.19 3.77 21.33
N SER A 165 -1.42 5.07 21.20
CA SER A 165 -2.11 5.88 22.21
C SER A 165 -3.54 6.11 21.74
N CYS A 166 -4.53 5.71 22.54
CA CYS A 166 -5.95 5.89 22.24
C CYS A 166 -6.68 6.47 23.46
N THR A 167 -7.61 7.40 23.21
CA THR A 167 -8.47 8.01 24.23
C THR A 167 -9.81 7.28 24.38
N GLY A 168 -10.00 6.14 23.71
CA GLY A 168 -11.28 5.41 23.65
C GLY A 168 -12.31 6.05 22.73
N SER A 169 -11.90 6.98 21.84
CA SER A 169 -12.77 7.62 20.86
C SER A 169 -12.24 7.40 19.44
N HIS A 170 -13.03 6.74 18.59
CA HIS A 170 -12.72 6.54 17.17
C HIS A 170 -13.69 7.38 16.33
N HIS A 171 -13.17 8.27 15.50
CA HIS A 171 -13.96 9.25 14.70
C HIS A 171 -15.01 10.03 15.53
N GLY A 172 -14.65 10.43 16.76
CA GLY A 172 -15.54 11.18 17.65
C GLY A 172 -16.61 10.34 18.33
N ARG A 173 -16.58 9.01 18.19
CA ARG A 173 -17.49 8.08 18.88
C ARG A 173 -16.73 7.30 19.94
N THR A 174 -17.27 7.25 21.15
CA THR A 174 -16.74 6.39 22.21
C THR A 174 -16.85 4.92 21.79
N VAL A 175 -15.75 4.18 21.90
CA VAL A 175 -15.65 2.75 21.59
C VAL A 175 -14.86 2.02 22.66
N SER A 176 -15.11 0.71 22.81
CA SER A 176 -14.24 -0.16 23.62
C SER A 176 -13.02 -0.53 22.77
N CYS A 177 -11.94 0.24 22.93
CA CYS A 177 -10.66 -0.01 22.25
C CYS A 177 -9.65 -0.61 23.24
N ARG A 178 -8.97 -1.69 22.86
CA ARG A 178 -7.98 -2.36 23.73
C ARG A 178 -6.76 -1.49 24.05
N PHE A 179 -6.53 -0.43 23.27
CA PHE A 179 -5.44 0.52 23.45
C PHE A 179 -5.87 1.78 24.20
N ALA A 180 -7.15 1.89 24.59
CA ALA A 180 -7.60 3.03 25.39
C ALA A 180 -6.93 2.97 26.76
N GLU A 181 -6.32 4.08 27.19
CA GLU A 181 -5.84 4.19 28.56
C GLU A 181 -7.03 4.04 29.52
N VAL A 182 -6.92 3.13 30.50
CA VAL A 182 -7.89 3.04 31.59
C VAL A 182 -7.66 4.26 32.48
N HIS A 183 -8.36 5.36 32.18
CA HIS A 183 -8.50 6.43 33.14
C HIS A 183 -9.41 5.90 34.25
N GLY A 184 -8.81 5.45 35.36
CA GLY A 184 -9.54 5.07 36.55
C GLY A 184 -10.36 6.26 37.06
N ASP A 185 -11.61 5.97 37.42
CA ASP A 185 -12.56 6.88 38.08
C ASP A 185 -11.99 7.49 39.37
#